data_AF-X1U853-F1
#
_entry.id   AF-X1U853-F1
#
_cell.length_a   1.000
_cell.length_b   1.000
_cell.length_c   1.000
_cell.angle_alpha   90.00
_cell.angle_beta   90.00
_cell.angle_gamma   90.00
#
_symmetry.space_group_name_H-M   'P 1'
#
loop_
_entity.id
_entity.type
_entity.pdbx_description
1 polymer ?
#
loop_
_entity_poly.entity_id
_entity_poly.type
_entity_poly.pdbx_seq_one_letter_code
_entity_poly.pdbx_strand_id
1 'polypeptide(L)'
;MPYPEEFEKLKKKVEQTRPERIAKKRRGEGLPFMSLEERQDLLLKYHPDYREETKREIKVGPNKGDKAYHEIVDLLEAKSRVDPSYVNLSHVDYETDVLIIGGGGAGTTAALLAQE
;
A
#
# COMPACT_ATOMS: atom_id res chain seq x y z
N MET A 1 14.05 5.10 -17.17
CA MET A 1 13.96 4.11 -18.27
C MET A 1 13.30 4.79 -19.46
N PRO A 2 13.91 4.79 -20.65
CA PRO A 2 13.23 5.26 -21.86
C PRO A 2 12.11 4.30 -22.23
N TYR A 3 11.03 4.82 -22.83
CA TYR A 3 9.92 3.99 -23.31
C TYR A 3 10.38 3.05 -24.44
N PRO A 4 9.79 1.84 -24.57
CA PRO A 4 10.03 0.94 -25.70
C PRO A 4 9.82 1.61 -27.07
N GLU A 5 10.63 1.26 -28.06
CA GLU A 5 10.59 1.86 -29.42
C GLU A 5 9.23 1.70 -30.12
N GLU A 6 8.49 0.64 -29.81
CA GLU A 6 7.13 0.43 -30.30
C GLU A 6 6.17 1.56 -29.93
N PHE A 7 6.39 2.24 -28.81
CA PHE A 7 5.55 3.35 -28.36
C PHE A 7 5.79 4.63 -29.15
N GLU A 8 6.92 4.77 -29.85
CA GLU A 8 7.14 5.92 -30.76
C GLU A 8 6.16 5.90 -31.94
N LYS A 9 5.78 4.72 -32.44
CA LYS A 9 4.75 4.58 -33.48
C LYS A 9 3.37 4.99 -32.95
N LEU A 10 3.05 4.64 -31.72
CA LEU A 10 1.79 5.01 -31.07
C LEU A 10 1.73 6.52 -30.79
N LYS A 11 2.83 7.13 -30.35
CA LYS A 11 2.94 8.57 -30.12
C LYS A 11 2.65 9.36 -31.39
N LYS A 12 3.25 8.98 -32.52
CA LYS A 12 2.98 9.61 -33.83
C LYS A 12 1.49 9.50 -34.20
N LYS A 13 0.83 8.37 -33.93
CA LYS A 13 -0.61 8.19 -34.17
C LYS A 13 -1.48 9.08 -33.27
N VAL A 14 -1.09 9.25 -32.01
CA VAL A 14 -1.77 10.17 -31.06
C VAL A 14 -1.63 11.62 -31.52
N GLU A 15 -0.45 12.01 -32.01
CA GLU A 15 -0.17 13.35 -32.57
C GLU A 15 -0.98 13.61 -33.84
N GLN A 16 -0.97 12.67 -34.80
CA GLN A 16 -1.74 12.75 -36.04
C GLN A 16 -3.25 12.92 -35.79
N THR A 17 -3.81 12.19 -34.83
CA THR A 17 -5.25 12.24 -34.51
C THR A 17 -5.65 13.35 -33.54
N ARG A 18 -4.68 14.13 -33.01
CA ARG A 18 -4.95 15.15 -31.99
C ARG A 18 -5.84 16.30 -32.49
N PRO A 19 -5.61 16.91 -33.68
CA PRO A 19 -6.44 18.02 -34.17
C PRO A 19 -7.91 17.61 -34.31
N GLU A 20 -8.17 16.44 -34.88
CA GLU A 20 -9.52 15.90 -35.05
C GLU A 20 -10.21 15.63 -33.71
N ARG A 21 -9.53 15.02 -32.73
CA ARG A 21 -10.09 14.76 -31.41
C ARG A 21 -10.44 16.05 -30.66
N ILE A 22 -9.60 17.09 -30.78
CA ILE A 22 -9.89 18.41 -30.20
C ILE A 22 -11.10 19.03 -30.89
N ALA A 23 -11.18 18.97 -32.22
CA ALA A 23 -12.30 19.49 -32.98
C ALA A 23 -13.62 18.77 -32.62
N LYS A 24 -13.61 17.44 -32.52
CA LYS A 24 -14.74 16.62 -32.03
C LYS A 24 -15.19 17.04 -30.63
N LYS A 25 -14.24 17.21 -29.70
CA LYS A 25 -14.53 17.67 -28.34
C LYS A 25 -15.17 19.07 -28.32
N ARG A 26 -14.67 20.00 -29.15
CA ARG A 26 -15.24 21.36 -29.29
C ARG A 26 -16.66 21.35 -29.87
N ARG A 27 -16.98 20.39 -30.75
CA ARG A 27 -18.33 20.17 -31.30
C ARG A 27 -19.27 19.40 -30.37
N GLY A 28 -18.80 18.95 -29.20
CA GLY A 28 -19.61 18.14 -28.28
C GLY A 28 -19.75 16.67 -28.67
N GLU A 29 -19.06 16.21 -29.71
CA GLU A 29 -19.05 14.81 -30.18
C GLU A 29 -18.11 13.90 -29.34
N GLY A 30 -17.69 14.38 -28.17
CA GLY A 30 -16.86 13.61 -27.25
C GLY A 30 -17.67 12.56 -26.49
N LEU A 31 -17.00 11.54 -25.96
CA LEU A 31 -17.62 10.67 -24.96
C LEU A 31 -18.04 11.54 -23.76
N PRO A 32 -19.31 11.47 -23.33
CA PRO A 32 -19.75 12.18 -22.14
C PRO A 32 -18.99 11.63 -20.92
N PHE A 33 -18.70 12.50 -19.96
CA PHE A 33 -18.21 12.04 -18.68
C PHE A 33 -19.32 11.32 -17.94
N MET A 34 -18.99 10.19 -17.32
CA MET A 34 -19.89 9.56 -16.36
C MET A 34 -20.23 10.56 -15.24
N SER A 35 -21.49 10.55 -14.82
CA SER A 35 -21.97 11.23 -13.62
C SER A 35 -21.26 10.68 -12.38
N LEU A 36 -21.38 11.38 -11.24
CA LEU A 36 -20.81 10.87 -9.98
C LEU A 36 -21.46 9.55 -9.54
N GLU A 37 -22.75 9.39 -9.81
CA GLU A 37 -23.53 8.20 -9.49
C GLU A 37 -23.13 7.01 -10.36
N GLU A 38 -22.99 7.22 -11.68
CA GLU A 38 -22.51 6.18 -12.61
C GLU A 38 -21.09 5.71 -12.26
N ARG A 39 -20.22 6.62 -11.81
CA ARG A 39 -18.89 6.25 -11.33
C ARG A 39 -18.97 5.41 -10.07
N GLN A 40 -19.83 5.78 -9.13
CA GLN A 40 -19.99 5.04 -7.88
C GLN A 40 -20.51 3.61 -8.15
N ASP A 41 -21.51 3.47 -9.02
CA ASP A 41 -22.05 2.16 -9.42
C ASP A 41 -20.99 1.29 -10.08
N LEU A 42 -20.17 1.89 -10.97
CA LEU A 42 -19.08 1.19 -11.63
C LEU A 42 -18.02 0.72 -10.62
N LEU A 43 -17.67 1.56 -9.65
CA LEU A 43 -16.70 1.23 -8.61
C LEU A 43 -17.23 0.09 -7.72
N LEU A 44 -18.46 0.19 -7.22
CA LEU A 44 -19.08 -0.86 -6.41
C LEU A 44 -19.17 -2.20 -7.16
N LYS A 45 -19.39 -2.17 -8.47
CA LYS A 45 -19.58 -3.37 -9.27
C LYS A 45 -18.28 -4.04 -9.72
N TYR A 46 -17.23 -3.26 -9.98
CA TYR A 46 -16.04 -3.78 -10.66
C TYR A 46 -14.72 -3.45 -9.97
N HIS A 47 -14.67 -2.47 -9.07
CA HIS A 47 -13.43 -2.13 -8.40
C HIS A 47 -13.21 -3.04 -7.18
N PRO A 48 -12.09 -3.78 -7.09
CA PRO A 48 -11.85 -4.71 -5.99
C PRO A 48 -11.88 -4.02 -4.62
N ASP A 49 -11.41 -2.77 -4.54
CA ASP A 49 -11.39 -2.05 -3.27
C ASP A 49 -12.77 -1.66 -2.71
N TYR A 50 -13.84 -1.74 -3.51
CA TYR A 50 -15.21 -1.43 -3.08
C TYR A 50 -15.99 -2.69 -2.69
N ARG A 51 -15.35 -3.87 -2.74
CA ARG A 51 -15.92 -5.14 -2.34
C ARG A 51 -15.87 -5.28 -0.82
N GLU A 52 -16.94 -4.83 -0.15
CA GLU A 52 -17.06 -4.88 1.31
C GLU A 52 -16.85 -6.29 1.90
N GLU A 53 -17.17 -7.34 1.15
CA GLU A 53 -16.96 -8.73 1.57
C GLU A 53 -15.48 -9.11 1.72
N THR A 54 -14.56 -8.33 1.13
CA THR A 54 -13.11 -8.55 1.22
C THR A 54 -12.49 -7.90 2.45
N LYS A 55 -13.28 -7.15 3.23
CA LYS A 55 -12.82 -6.40 4.39
C LYS A 55 -13.48 -6.90 5.67
N ARG A 56 -12.76 -6.81 6.78
CA ARG A 56 -13.28 -7.05 8.12
C ARG A 56 -12.78 -5.99 9.10
N GLU A 57 -13.47 -5.91 10.22
CA GLU A 57 -13.10 -5.04 11.33
C GLU A 57 -11.82 -5.54 12.00
N ILE A 58 -10.93 -4.61 12.33
CA ILE A 58 -9.74 -4.84 13.17
C ILE A 58 -10.20 -4.88 14.63
N LYS A 59 -9.86 -5.95 15.36
CA LYS A 59 -10.36 -6.20 16.72
C LYS A 59 -9.42 -5.74 17.82
N VAL A 60 -8.14 -5.53 17.52
CA VAL A 60 -7.09 -5.20 18.50
C VAL A 60 -6.15 -4.10 18.00
N GLY A 61 -5.48 -3.42 18.94
CA GLY A 61 -4.51 -2.37 18.64
C GLY A 61 -5.15 -0.98 18.45
N PRO A 62 -4.33 0.03 18.08
CA PRO A 62 -4.77 1.42 17.97
C PRO A 62 -5.87 1.65 16.92
N ASN A 63 -5.91 0.84 15.87
CA ASN A 63 -6.86 0.92 14.75
C ASN A 63 -8.12 0.05 14.97
N LYS A 64 -8.42 -0.34 16.21
CA LYS A 64 -9.60 -1.14 16.52
C LYS A 64 -10.87 -0.43 16.06
N GLY A 65 -11.73 -1.14 15.33
CA GLY A 65 -12.97 -0.62 14.75
C GLY A 65 -12.85 -0.19 13.29
N ASP A 66 -11.62 0.00 12.78
CA ASP A 66 -11.41 0.28 11.36
C ASP A 66 -11.63 -0.99 10.52
N LYS A 67 -12.01 -0.81 9.24
CA LYS A 67 -12.10 -1.88 8.25
C LYS A 67 -10.84 -1.95 7.39
N ALA A 68 -10.27 -3.14 7.26
CA ALA A 68 -9.18 -3.42 6.32
C ALA A 68 -9.39 -4.77 5.65
N TYR A 69 -8.62 -5.06 4.59
CA TYR A 69 -8.68 -6.36 3.91
C TYR A 69 -8.36 -7.50 4.86
N HIS A 70 -9.03 -8.65 4.67
CA HIS A 70 -8.87 -9.82 5.53
C HIS A 70 -7.40 -10.17 5.78
N GLU A 71 -6.57 -10.17 4.74
CA GLU A 71 -5.16 -10.54 4.80
C GLU A 71 -4.35 -9.57 5.67
N ILE A 72 -4.67 -8.28 5.62
CA ILE A 72 -4.02 -7.27 6.46
C ILE A 72 -4.43 -7.44 7.92
N VAL A 73 -5.73 -7.67 8.16
CA VAL A 73 -6.22 -7.89 9.53
C VAL A 73 -5.66 -9.20 10.09
N ASP A 74 -5.52 -10.25 9.28
CA ASP A 74 -4.92 -11.53 9.69
C ASP A 74 -3.45 -11.36 10.10
N LEU A 75 -2.71 -10.51 9.39
CA LEU A 75 -1.32 -10.19 9.75
C LEU A 75 -1.23 -9.33 11.02
N LEU A 76 -2.08 -8.32 11.17
CA LEU A 76 -2.09 -7.44 12.35
C LEU A 76 -2.52 -8.19 13.62
N GLU A 77 -3.45 -9.14 13.48
CA GLU A 77 -3.96 -9.96 14.58
C GLU A 77 -3.21 -11.29 14.74
N ALA A 78 -2.15 -11.50 13.96
CA ALA A 78 -1.34 -12.71 14.04
C ALA A 78 -0.72 -12.86 15.43
N LYS A 79 -0.69 -14.10 15.92
CA LYS A 79 0.03 -14.41 17.15
C LYS A 79 1.53 -14.22 16.95
N SER A 80 2.24 -13.97 18.05
CA SER A 80 3.71 -13.98 18.08
C SER A 80 4.23 -15.26 17.40
N ARG A 81 5.25 -15.10 16.54
CA ARG A 81 5.97 -16.24 15.95
C ARG A 81 6.78 -17.02 17.01
N VAL A 82 7.09 -16.36 18.12
CA VAL A 82 7.80 -16.96 19.26
C VAL A 82 6.77 -17.48 20.24
N ASP A 83 6.81 -18.78 20.53
CA ASP A 83 6.08 -19.38 21.64
C ASP A 83 6.87 -19.15 22.94
N PRO A 84 6.31 -18.40 23.90
CA PRO A 84 6.99 -18.08 25.16
C PRO A 84 7.42 -19.30 25.97
N SER A 85 6.77 -20.45 25.78
CA SER A 85 7.12 -21.69 26.50
C SER A 85 8.50 -22.25 26.12
N TYR A 86 9.02 -21.88 24.96
CA TYR A 86 10.39 -22.24 24.54
C TYR A 86 11.46 -21.26 25.04
N VAL A 87 11.07 -20.14 25.66
CA VAL A 87 12.02 -19.15 26.17
C VAL A 87 12.47 -19.55 27.59
N ASN A 88 13.73 -19.99 27.71
CA ASN A 88 14.30 -20.33 29.01
C ASN A 88 14.86 -19.09 29.73
N LEU A 89 14.09 -18.51 30.65
CA LEU A 89 14.52 -17.34 31.42
C LEU A 89 15.56 -17.65 32.52
N SER A 90 15.90 -18.92 32.75
CA SER A 90 16.95 -19.31 33.71
C SER A 90 18.37 -19.26 33.13
N HIS A 91 18.50 -19.09 31.82
CA HIS A 91 19.77 -18.98 31.12
C HIS A 91 19.83 -17.66 30.36
N VAL A 92 20.80 -16.82 30.68
CA VAL A 92 21.04 -15.56 29.98
C VAL A 92 22.10 -15.80 28.93
N ASP A 93 21.75 -15.67 27.65
CA ASP A 93 22.70 -15.85 26.53
C ASP A 93 23.73 -14.72 26.43
N TYR A 94 23.30 -13.48 26.76
CA TYR A 94 24.13 -12.28 26.67
C TYR A 94 23.84 -11.35 27.84
N GLU A 95 24.91 -10.88 28.48
CA GLU A 95 24.87 -9.82 29.50
C GLU A 95 25.60 -8.59 28.95
N THR A 96 25.01 -7.41 29.11
CA THR A 96 25.57 -6.15 28.62
C THR A 96 25.06 -4.99 29.46
N ASP A 97 25.81 -3.89 29.53
CA ASP A 97 25.41 -2.68 30.23
C ASP A 97 24.28 -1.94 29.51
N VAL A 98 24.26 -1.98 28.17
CA VAL A 98 23.28 -1.27 27.34
C VAL A 98 22.81 -2.15 26.18
N LEU A 99 21.50 -2.42 26.11
CA LEU A 99 20.84 -3.10 24.98
C LEU A 99 20.12 -2.10 24.09
N ILE A 100 20.48 -2.05 22.80
CA ILE A 100 19.86 -1.18 21.80
C ILE A 100 19.02 -1.99 20.83
N ILE A 101 17.72 -1.69 20.76
CA ILE A 101 16.76 -2.38 19.90
C ILE A 101 16.38 -1.48 18.72
N GLY A 102 16.85 -1.84 17.52
CA GLY A 102 16.56 -1.16 16.26
C GLY A 102 17.80 -0.54 15.60
N GLY A 103 18.11 -0.95 14.37
CA GLY A 103 19.30 -0.52 13.62
C GLY A 103 19.09 0.68 12.68
N GLY A 104 18.17 1.60 13.03
CA GLY A 104 18.01 2.87 12.33
C GLY A 104 19.02 3.92 12.78
N GLY A 105 18.97 5.13 12.22
CA GLY A 105 19.96 6.19 12.52
C GLY A 105 20.10 6.49 14.02
N ALA A 106 18.98 6.58 14.75
CA ALA A 106 19.01 6.82 16.20
C ALA A 106 19.67 5.67 16.98
N GLY A 107 19.34 4.41 16.63
CA GLY A 107 19.91 3.24 17.29
C GLY A 107 21.40 3.09 16.99
N THR A 108 21.82 3.33 15.75
CA THR A 108 23.24 3.30 15.37
C THR A 108 24.04 4.38 16.08
N THR A 109 23.54 5.63 16.13
CA THR A 109 24.23 6.70 16.86
C THR A 109 24.30 6.41 18.36
N ALA A 110 23.22 5.91 18.96
CA ALA A 110 23.22 5.49 20.37
C ALA A 110 24.22 4.36 20.63
N ALA A 111 24.40 3.43 19.70
CA ALA A 111 25.36 2.33 19.84
C ALA A 111 26.81 2.82 19.80
N LEU A 112 27.12 3.77 18.89
CA LEU A 112 28.43 4.39 18.84
C LEU A 112 28.72 5.17 20.12
N LEU A 113 27.76 5.95 20.61
CA LEU A 113 27.92 6.72 21.85
C LEU A 113 28.05 5.82 23.08
N ALA A 114 27.30 4.72 23.14
CA ALA A 114 27.39 3.77 24.27
C ALA A 114 28.70 2.97 24.26
N GLN A 115 29.42 2.93 23.15
CA GLN A 115 30.73 2.30 23.03
C GLN A 115 31.87 3.21 23.51
N GLU A 116 31.69 4.54 23.47
CA GLU A 116 32.67 5.53 23.95
C GLU A 116 32.76 5.59 25.48
#